data_AF-A0A5M6IAU5-F1
#
_entry.id   AF-A0A5M6IAU5-F1
#
_cell.length_a   1.000
_cell.length_b   1.000
_cell.length_c   1.000
_cell.angle_alpha   90.00
_cell.angle_beta   90.00
_cell.angle_gamma   90.00
#
_symmetry.space_group_name_H-M   'P 1'
#
loop_
_entity.id
_entity.type
_entity.pdbx_description
1 polymer ?
#
loop_
_entity_poly.entity_id
_entity_poly.type
_entity_poly.pdbx_seq_one_letter_code
_entity_poly.pdbx_strand_id
1 'polypeptide(L)'
;MSRQEAINKKVLELLGRFDSVDVSALMAEISQVDAKAILQSGVLVDSKGVVRLGQVGVMEALLTLALGGKPTIALPKSMAPVRNALILFLKLNNTDTFGYGAEDTPGKWAFRILDMLFLRFAETNTLTIRDRLVLLRVSENPVWQAAFTTALQLYLQLEKGGTDFIRKVDNPAVGAAGKAFKSAVEIRRARIPKVKYGNPLAGFKEITEYSIGQYFEGADLNDAMSQALVQAQLGTAGDEGKVRFARFLAENRITPDMFPTTVSQLYSVVGQAIQFQPTEEETSLTLYAFAKTQGQQKQIERVFANFAEPAFSVAAKLARLMSFEGLDAGDAAGLITRWMRETRALRDIRHTDLKLHVQAVVEGMPADEMSHFSAFRQGRTLSGNIADKELQSYVETRCRLLTLNAVNRKMRRVEETVGEQMKAAEMFVNRPGKQVLKDMTFGMEDFFRTLQGVFRDIFEASDKTRQMQVQQLDAFTKKYGPLSTVSLLTPREPDMPTGKWIEQSRKKLNTVPAHFFGTLTAGT
;
A
#
# COMPACT_ATOMS: atom_id res chain seq x y z
N MET A 1 34.47 4.10 38.55
CA MET A 1 33.38 4.66 37.73
C MET A 1 33.22 3.78 36.51
N SER A 2 32.06 3.14 36.35
CA SER A 2 31.81 2.27 35.19
C SER A 2 31.78 3.10 33.89
N ARG A 3 32.04 2.47 32.75
CA ARG A 3 31.98 3.17 31.44
C ARG A 3 30.58 3.74 31.18
N GLN A 4 29.55 3.04 31.66
CA GLN A 4 28.15 3.45 31.66
C GLN A 4 27.92 4.75 32.46
N GLU A 5 28.39 4.81 33.71
CA GLU A 5 28.33 6.02 34.56
C GLU A 5 29.06 7.21 33.93
N ALA A 6 30.23 6.96 33.31
CA ALA A 6 31.02 7.98 32.62
C ALA A 6 30.25 8.61 31.45
N ILE A 7 29.56 7.78 30.66
CA ILE A 7 28.77 8.23 29.52
C ILE A 7 27.50 8.94 30.00
N ASN A 8 26.81 8.41 31.02
CA ASN A 8 25.65 9.06 31.62
C ASN A 8 25.98 10.47 32.13
N LYS A 9 27.13 10.63 32.82
CA LYS A 9 27.59 11.94 33.29
C LYS A 9 27.78 12.93 32.14
N LYS A 10 28.45 12.52 31.05
CA LYS A 10 28.63 13.37 29.86
C LYS A 10 27.30 13.76 29.20
N VAL A 11 26.33 12.84 29.16
CA VAL A 11 25.01 13.12 28.58
C VAL A 11 24.19 14.05 29.48
N LEU A 12 24.26 13.90 30.80
CA LEU A 12 23.63 14.82 31.77
C LEU A 12 24.21 16.24 31.67
N GLU A 13 25.53 16.37 31.52
CA GLU A 13 26.19 17.67 31.28
C GLU A 13 25.72 18.35 29.98
N LEU A 14 25.43 17.56 28.94
CA LEU A 14 24.85 18.09 27.69
C LEU A 14 23.37 18.47 27.84
N LEU A 15 22.59 17.69 28.59
CA LEU A 15 21.18 17.99 28.87
C LEU A 15 21.01 19.22 29.77
N GLY A 16 21.93 19.46 30.69
CA GLY A 16 21.94 20.66 31.54
C GLY A 16 22.10 21.97 30.77
N ARG A 17 22.43 21.93 29.47
CA ARG A 17 22.47 23.10 28.58
C ARG A 17 21.10 23.46 27.98
N PHE A 18 20.07 22.67 28.24
CA PHE A 18 18.71 22.92 27.79
C PHE A 18 17.87 23.45 28.96
N ASP A 19 17.44 24.71 28.89
CA ASP A 19 16.65 25.38 29.94
C ASP A 19 15.30 24.71 30.27
N SER A 20 14.90 23.72 29.48
CA SER A 20 13.62 23.00 29.57
C SER A 20 13.72 21.62 30.25
N VAL A 21 14.88 21.25 30.79
CA VAL A 21 15.12 19.93 31.40
C VAL A 21 15.44 20.08 32.88
N ASP A 22 14.55 19.58 33.75
CA ASP A 22 14.85 19.38 35.16
C ASP A 22 15.70 18.12 35.33
N VAL A 23 17.02 18.31 35.47
CA VAL A 23 18.00 17.22 35.61
C VAL A 23 17.75 16.39 36.87
N SER A 24 17.27 17.00 37.96
CA SER A 24 17.05 16.31 39.23
C SER A 24 15.83 15.39 39.14
N ALA A 25 14.73 15.89 38.57
CA ALA A 25 13.54 15.09 38.31
C ALA A 25 13.83 13.94 37.32
N LEU A 26 14.61 14.22 36.27
CA LEU A 26 15.00 13.22 35.27
C LEU A 26 15.83 12.08 35.89
N MET A 27 16.77 12.38 36.79
CA MET A 27 17.56 11.37 37.48
C MET A 27 16.71 10.45 38.37
N ALA A 28 15.70 11.00 39.04
CA ALA A 28 14.75 10.20 39.81
C ALA A 28 13.95 9.27 38.89
N GLU A 29 13.49 9.77 37.74
CA GLU A 29 12.75 8.98 36.76
C GLU A 29 13.60 7.83 36.21
N ILE A 30 14.85 8.12 35.79
CA ILE A 30 15.77 7.15 35.17
C ILE A 30 16.09 5.96 36.10
N SER A 31 16.07 6.16 37.42
CA SER A 31 16.38 5.13 38.41
C SER A 31 15.29 4.04 38.54
N GLN A 32 14.09 4.27 37.99
CA GLN A 32 12.92 3.41 38.15
C GLN A 32 12.48 2.72 36.84
N VAL A 33 13.25 2.84 35.76
CA VAL A 33 12.77 2.46 34.43
C VAL A 33 13.13 1.03 34.04
N ASP A 34 12.12 0.23 33.66
CA ASP A 34 12.31 -1.08 33.03
C ASP A 34 12.50 -0.95 31.50
N ALA A 35 13.48 -1.66 30.95
CA ALA A 35 13.73 -1.75 29.50
C ALA A 35 12.48 -2.18 28.70
N LYS A 36 11.69 -3.12 29.22
CA LYS A 36 10.45 -3.55 28.55
C LYS A 36 9.42 -2.43 28.54
N ALA A 37 9.33 -1.66 29.63
CA ALA A 37 8.46 -0.51 29.73
C ALA A 37 8.88 0.62 28.78
N ILE A 38 10.18 0.87 28.54
CA ILE A 38 10.63 1.87 27.55
C ILE A 38 10.24 1.48 26.13
N LEU A 39 10.40 0.21 25.77
CA LEU A 39 10.01 -0.32 24.45
C LEU A 39 8.49 -0.34 24.22
N GLN A 40 7.71 -0.29 25.30
CA GLN A 40 6.24 -0.19 25.26
C GLN A 40 5.74 1.24 25.51
N SER A 41 6.58 2.11 26.05
CA SER A 41 6.31 3.53 26.19
C SER A 41 6.26 4.15 24.79
N GLY A 42 5.33 5.08 24.58
CA GLY A 42 5.08 5.80 23.32
C GLY A 42 6.28 6.50 22.65
N VAL A 43 7.47 6.38 23.27
CA VAL A 43 8.71 7.06 22.94
C VAL A 43 9.44 6.38 21.79
N LEU A 44 9.64 5.06 21.82
CA LEU A 44 10.28 4.32 20.73
C LEU A 44 9.29 3.74 19.71
N VAL A 45 8.08 3.45 20.17
CA VAL A 45 6.96 2.98 19.36
C VAL A 45 5.78 3.88 19.70
N ASP A 46 5.17 4.54 18.72
CA ASP A 46 4.02 5.41 18.99
C ASP A 46 2.73 4.62 19.30
N SER A 47 1.65 5.31 19.62
CA SER A 47 0.34 4.69 19.91
C SER A 47 -0.28 3.95 18.73
N LYS A 48 0.26 4.11 17.51
CA LYS A 48 -0.14 3.40 16.30
C LYS A 48 0.78 2.23 15.97
N GLY A 49 1.80 1.96 16.80
CA GLY A 49 2.77 0.89 16.57
C GLY A 49 3.95 1.29 15.67
N VAL A 50 4.14 2.58 15.38
CA VAL A 50 5.21 3.06 14.48
C VAL A 50 6.51 3.26 15.25
N VAL A 51 7.58 2.63 14.77
CA VAL A 51 8.93 2.71 15.37
C VAL A 51 9.62 4.02 15.03
N ARG A 52 10.08 4.78 16.03
CA ARG A 52 10.81 6.05 15.84
C ARG A 52 12.30 5.83 15.54
N LEU A 53 12.60 5.29 14.37
CA LEU A 53 13.97 5.01 13.89
C LEU A 53 14.86 6.25 13.84
N GLY A 54 14.29 7.42 13.53
CA GLY A 54 15.01 8.68 13.59
C GLY A 54 15.65 8.96 14.95
N GLN A 55 14.94 8.67 16.04
CA GLN A 55 15.47 8.88 17.39
C GLN A 55 16.65 7.94 17.70
N VAL A 56 16.58 6.68 17.26
CA VAL A 56 17.67 5.72 17.45
C VAL A 56 18.94 6.15 16.70
N GLY A 57 18.78 6.60 15.45
CA GLY A 57 19.89 7.13 14.67
C GLY A 57 20.51 8.38 15.32
N VAL A 58 19.69 9.30 15.82
CA VAL A 58 20.18 10.52 16.49
C VAL A 58 20.94 10.18 17.77
N MET A 59 20.45 9.24 18.59
CA MET A 59 21.17 8.75 19.77
C MET A 59 22.54 8.19 19.40
N GLU A 60 22.62 7.37 18.35
CA GLU A 60 23.88 6.82 17.86
C GLU A 60 24.86 7.91 17.40
N ALA A 61 24.37 8.89 16.64
CA ALA A 61 25.18 9.99 16.13
C ALA A 61 25.75 10.86 17.27
N LEU A 62 24.92 11.18 18.27
CA LEU A 62 25.32 11.94 19.45
C LEU A 62 26.37 11.19 20.28
N LEU A 63 26.16 9.89 20.48
CA LEU A 63 27.11 9.05 21.19
C LEU A 63 28.44 8.91 20.43
N THR A 64 28.38 8.79 19.09
CA THR A 64 29.58 8.74 18.23
C THR A 64 30.39 10.02 18.36
N LEU A 65 29.73 11.19 18.32
CA LEU A 65 30.39 12.48 18.52
C LEU A 65 30.97 12.63 19.93
N ALA A 66 30.25 12.20 20.97
CA ALA A 66 30.70 12.25 22.35
C ALA A 66 31.95 11.38 22.62
N LEU A 67 32.18 10.37 21.78
CA LEU A 67 33.36 9.50 21.78
C LEU A 67 34.45 9.94 20.77
N GLY A 68 34.28 11.09 20.11
CA GLY A 68 35.26 11.66 19.18
C GLY A 68 35.23 11.08 17.76
N GLY A 69 34.18 10.32 17.41
CA GLY A 69 33.99 9.73 16.08
C GLY A 69 33.21 10.64 15.12
N LYS A 70 33.17 10.24 13.85
CA LYS A 70 32.35 10.87 12.81
C LYS A 70 31.00 10.13 12.69
N PRO A 71 29.86 10.80 12.91
CA PRO A 71 28.55 10.16 12.84
C PRO A 71 28.20 9.73 11.41
N THR A 72 27.42 8.66 11.27
CA THR A 72 26.97 8.10 9.99
C THR A 72 25.71 8.76 9.44
N ILE A 73 24.98 9.49 10.28
CA ILE A 73 23.81 10.29 9.89
C ILE A 73 24.05 11.75 10.24
N ALA A 74 23.38 12.66 9.53
CA ALA A 74 23.38 14.06 9.90
C ALA A 74 22.59 14.30 11.19
N LEU A 75 23.10 15.16 12.08
CA LEU A 75 22.33 15.58 13.24
C LEU A 75 21.17 16.51 12.82
N PRO A 76 19.99 16.42 13.46
CA PRO A 76 18.88 17.33 13.22
C PRO A 76 19.30 18.77 13.51
N LYS A 77 18.85 19.71 12.66
CA LYS A 77 19.09 21.15 12.87
C LYS A 77 18.31 21.72 14.06
N SER A 78 17.20 21.06 14.45
CA SER A 78 16.39 21.44 15.60
C SER A 78 16.94 20.81 16.89
N MET A 79 16.92 21.58 17.97
CA MET A 79 17.42 21.17 19.29
C MET A 79 16.45 20.24 20.04
N ALA A 80 15.14 20.25 19.73
CA ALA A 80 14.16 19.42 20.43
C ALA A 80 14.33 17.90 20.18
N PRO A 81 14.53 17.42 18.93
CA PRO A 81 14.87 16.02 18.67
C PRO A 81 16.15 15.56 19.35
N VAL A 82 17.16 16.43 19.43
CA VAL A 82 18.44 16.16 20.11
C VAL A 82 18.21 15.97 21.61
N ARG A 83 17.49 16.89 22.26
CA ARG A 83 17.12 16.77 23.69
C ARG A 83 16.38 15.48 23.98
N ASN A 84 15.35 15.17 23.19
CA ASN A 84 14.52 13.98 23.40
C ASN A 84 15.34 12.68 23.20
N ALA A 85 16.26 12.67 22.23
CA ALA A 85 17.18 11.56 22.02
C ALA A 85 18.14 11.38 23.21
N LEU A 86 18.69 12.45 23.78
CA LEU A 86 19.57 12.38 24.96
C LEU A 86 18.83 11.85 26.20
N ILE A 87 17.58 12.29 26.42
CA ILE A 87 16.73 11.79 27.52
C ILE A 87 16.46 10.29 27.33
N LEU A 88 16.06 9.87 26.13
CA LEU A 88 15.80 8.47 25.83
C LEU A 88 17.07 7.61 25.94
N PHE A 89 18.22 8.14 25.50
CA PHE A 89 19.51 7.50 25.66
C PHE A 89 19.78 7.22 27.14
N LEU A 90 19.62 8.21 28.02
CA LEU A 90 19.85 8.02 29.46
C LEU A 90 18.92 6.96 30.06
N LYS A 91 17.63 7.01 29.71
CA LYS A 91 16.66 6.02 30.20
C LYS A 91 17.04 4.60 29.77
N LEU A 92 17.37 4.40 28.50
CA LEU A 92 17.80 3.10 27.98
C LEU A 92 19.14 2.67 28.59
N ASN A 93 20.11 3.57 28.62
CA ASN A 93 21.45 3.30 29.11
C ASN A 93 21.51 3.00 30.62
N ASN A 94 20.45 3.31 31.38
CA ASN A 94 20.35 2.95 32.80
C ASN A 94 19.69 1.59 33.04
N THR A 95 19.27 0.87 31.99
CA THR A 95 18.71 -0.48 32.11
C THR A 95 19.79 -1.55 31.93
N ASP A 96 19.59 -2.73 32.54
CA ASP A 96 20.52 -3.87 32.37
C ASP A 96 20.62 -4.33 30.91
N THR A 97 19.53 -4.21 30.15
CA THR A 97 19.45 -4.71 28.77
C THR A 97 20.20 -3.81 27.78
N PHE A 98 20.13 -2.49 27.97
CA PHE A 98 20.69 -1.49 27.06
C PHE A 98 21.83 -0.68 27.67
N GLY A 99 22.33 -1.03 28.85
CA GLY A 99 23.51 -0.41 29.44
C GLY A 99 24.73 -0.51 28.52
N TYR A 100 25.45 0.60 28.36
CA TYR A 100 26.64 0.71 27.53
C TYR A 100 27.82 0.00 28.18
N GLY A 101 28.22 -1.12 27.58
CA GLY A 101 29.27 -2.00 28.10
C GLY A 101 30.69 -1.54 27.77
N ALA A 102 31.67 -2.28 28.31
CA ALA A 102 33.09 -2.04 28.03
C ALA A 102 33.45 -2.26 26.55
N GLU A 103 32.82 -3.24 25.90
CA GLU A 103 33.08 -3.62 24.49
C GLU A 103 32.13 -2.98 23.48
N ASP A 104 31.23 -2.11 23.95
CA ASP A 104 30.27 -1.47 23.07
C ASP A 104 30.93 -0.40 22.21
N THR A 105 30.49 -0.37 20.94
CA THR A 105 30.60 0.79 20.06
C THR A 105 29.23 1.46 19.96
N PRO A 106 29.14 2.74 19.57
CA PRO A 106 27.85 3.41 19.37
C PRO A 106 26.91 2.63 18.44
N GLY A 107 27.46 2.10 17.36
CA GLY A 107 26.72 1.28 16.40
C GLY A 107 26.18 -0.01 17.02
N LYS A 108 27.00 -0.76 17.78
CA LYS A 108 26.55 -2.00 18.46
C LYS A 108 25.47 -1.72 19.50
N TRP A 109 25.59 -0.61 20.23
CA TRP A 109 24.58 -0.19 21.20
C TRP A 109 23.24 0.13 20.53
N ALA A 110 23.25 0.96 19.49
CA ALA A 110 22.06 1.32 18.73
C ALA A 110 21.43 0.11 18.03
N PHE A 111 22.26 -0.79 17.52
CA PHE A 111 21.85 -2.05 16.91
C PHE A 111 21.00 -2.91 17.85
N ARG A 112 21.35 -3.03 19.14
CA ARG A 112 20.56 -3.80 20.12
C ARG A 112 19.12 -3.31 20.24
N ILE A 113 18.92 -2.00 20.20
CA ILE A 113 17.58 -1.38 20.26
C ILE A 113 16.79 -1.75 19.02
N LEU A 114 17.38 -1.55 17.83
CA LEU A 114 16.74 -1.85 16.55
C LEU A 114 16.38 -3.34 16.43
N ASP A 115 17.30 -4.22 16.78
CA ASP A 115 17.10 -5.67 16.75
C ASP A 115 15.90 -6.11 17.59
N MET A 116 15.74 -5.52 18.78
CA MET A 116 14.60 -5.81 19.65
C MET A 116 13.26 -5.29 19.09
N LEU A 117 13.28 -4.12 18.43
CA LEU A 117 12.07 -3.53 17.84
C LEU A 117 11.54 -4.36 16.66
N PHE A 118 12.41 -4.99 15.87
CA PHE A 118 11.97 -5.77 14.71
C PHE A 118 11.78 -7.24 14.99
N LEU A 119 12.43 -7.81 16.01
CA LEU A 119 11.99 -9.09 16.55
C LEU A 119 10.49 -9.04 16.90
N ARG A 120 10.03 -7.93 17.50
CA ARG A 120 8.59 -7.71 17.71
C ARG A 120 7.79 -7.68 16.40
N PHE A 121 8.28 -7.03 15.34
CA PHE A 121 7.60 -7.04 14.03
C PHE A 121 7.55 -8.43 13.39
N ALA A 122 8.61 -9.22 13.57
CA ALA A 122 8.67 -10.59 13.09
C ALA A 122 7.68 -11.49 13.85
N GLU A 123 7.51 -11.26 15.15
CA GLU A 123 6.55 -11.96 16.01
C GLU A 123 5.09 -11.57 15.70
N THR A 124 4.83 -10.31 15.35
CA THR A 124 3.47 -9.84 14.97
C THR A 124 3.09 -10.14 13.51
N ASN A 125 3.90 -10.90 12.77
CA ASN A 125 3.69 -11.24 11.36
C ASN A 125 3.48 -10.02 10.42
N THR A 126 4.04 -8.87 10.76
CA THR A 126 3.88 -7.65 9.94
C THR A 126 4.71 -7.70 8.66
N LEU A 127 5.75 -8.54 8.62
CA LEU A 127 6.60 -8.80 7.47
C LEU A 127 6.61 -10.29 7.13
N THR A 128 6.25 -10.61 5.89
CA THR A 128 6.25 -11.96 5.34
C THR A 128 7.68 -12.48 5.13
N ILE A 129 7.85 -13.79 4.94
CA ILE A 129 9.17 -14.39 4.62
C ILE A 129 9.74 -13.78 3.33
N ARG A 130 8.89 -13.51 2.33
CA ARG A 130 9.29 -12.83 1.09
C ARG A 130 9.79 -11.41 1.35
N ASP A 131 9.11 -10.65 2.21
CA ASP A 131 9.55 -9.30 2.58
C ASP A 131 10.93 -9.34 3.25
N ARG A 132 11.14 -10.28 4.17
CA ARG A 132 12.43 -10.49 4.84
C ARG A 132 13.53 -10.91 3.88
N LEU A 133 13.23 -11.73 2.87
CA LEU A 133 14.18 -12.11 1.82
C LEU A 133 14.57 -10.89 0.97
N VAL A 134 13.62 -10.01 0.62
CA VAL A 134 13.93 -8.74 -0.05
C VAL A 134 14.85 -7.88 0.81
N LEU A 135 14.57 -7.75 2.12
CA LEU A 135 15.42 -7.01 3.05
C LEU A 135 16.82 -7.60 3.18
N LEU A 136 16.95 -8.93 3.12
CA LEU A 136 18.24 -9.60 3.04
C LEU A 136 18.99 -9.16 1.77
N ARG A 137 18.33 -9.15 0.60
CA ARG A 137 18.96 -8.70 -0.65
C ARG A 137 19.38 -7.23 -0.60
N VAL A 138 18.56 -6.37 -0.02
CA VAL A 138 18.89 -4.96 0.22
C VAL A 138 20.16 -4.83 1.07
N SER A 139 20.33 -5.69 2.08
CA SER A 139 21.50 -5.65 2.98
C SER A 139 22.81 -6.12 2.34
N GLU A 140 22.73 -7.03 1.36
CA GLU A 140 23.89 -7.72 0.78
C GLU A 140 24.25 -7.22 -0.63
N ASN A 141 23.30 -6.68 -1.39
CA ASN A 141 23.49 -6.36 -2.80
C ASN A 141 23.28 -4.86 -3.09
N PRO A 142 24.26 -4.15 -3.69
CA PRO A 142 24.16 -2.71 -3.95
C PRO A 142 23.05 -2.30 -4.92
N VAL A 143 22.68 -3.16 -5.88
CA VAL A 143 21.58 -2.89 -6.83
C VAL A 143 20.25 -2.85 -6.09
N TRP A 144 20.04 -3.82 -5.20
CA TRP A 144 18.85 -3.89 -4.35
C TRP A 144 18.82 -2.76 -3.32
N GLN A 145 19.97 -2.42 -2.72
CA GLN A 145 20.10 -1.27 -1.84
C GLN A 145 19.70 0.04 -2.53
N ALA A 146 20.18 0.27 -3.75
CA ALA A 146 19.84 1.46 -4.52
C ALA A 146 18.34 1.50 -4.86
N ALA A 147 17.78 0.37 -5.32
CA ALA A 147 16.36 0.26 -5.63
C ALA A 147 15.46 0.57 -4.41
N PHE A 148 15.79 -0.02 -3.25
CA PHE A 148 15.10 0.23 -2.00
C PHE A 148 15.22 1.69 -1.55
N THR A 149 16.41 2.27 -1.65
CA THR A 149 16.66 3.68 -1.28
C THR A 149 15.83 4.62 -2.13
N THR A 150 15.80 4.43 -3.46
CA THR A 150 14.98 5.23 -4.37
C THR A 150 13.49 5.10 -4.03
N ALA A 151 13.01 3.87 -3.82
CA ALA A 151 11.61 3.62 -3.47
C ALA A 151 11.22 4.29 -2.15
N LEU A 152 12.03 4.12 -1.10
CA LEU A 152 11.79 4.71 0.22
C LEU A 152 11.83 6.24 0.17
N GLN A 153 12.82 6.82 -0.52
CA GLN A 153 12.95 8.27 -0.65
C GLN A 153 11.71 8.91 -1.28
N LEU A 154 11.26 8.36 -2.41
CA LEU A 154 10.08 8.87 -3.09
C LEU A 154 8.84 8.73 -2.21
N TYR A 155 8.72 7.63 -1.47
CA TYR A 155 7.59 7.41 -0.56
C TYR A 155 7.57 8.42 0.59
N LEU A 156 8.71 8.64 1.25
CA LEU A 156 8.80 9.61 2.34
C LEU A 156 8.57 11.06 1.87
N GLN A 157 9.06 11.41 0.68
CA GLN A 157 8.81 12.72 0.09
C GLN A 157 7.32 12.91 -0.25
N LEU A 158 6.70 11.87 -0.81
CA LEU A 158 5.27 11.86 -1.12
C LEU A 158 4.43 12.03 0.16
N GLU A 159 4.74 11.32 1.24
CA GLU A 159 4.02 11.44 2.51
C GLU A 159 4.23 12.80 3.20
N LYS A 160 5.42 13.39 3.13
CA LYS A 160 5.68 14.75 3.65
C LYS A 160 4.79 15.81 3.00
N GLY A 161 4.39 15.62 1.75
CA GLY A 161 3.46 16.51 1.05
C GLY A 161 2.02 16.46 1.58
N GLY A 162 1.67 15.42 2.35
CA GLY A 162 0.34 15.23 2.91
C GLY A 162 -0.68 14.66 1.91
N THR A 163 -1.89 14.41 2.41
CA THR A 163 -2.99 13.76 1.67
C THR A 163 -3.40 14.53 0.42
N ASP A 164 -3.40 15.86 0.46
CA ASP A 164 -3.76 16.69 -0.69
C ASP A 164 -2.71 16.64 -1.81
N PHE A 165 -1.43 16.52 -1.45
CA PHE A 165 -0.36 16.32 -2.42
C PHE A 165 -0.47 14.95 -3.09
N ILE A 166 -0.68 13.89 -2.30
CA ILE A 166 -0.90 12.54 -2.81
C ILE A 166 -2.09 12.51 -3.78
N ARG A 167 -3.20 13.15 -3.42
CA ARG A 167 -4.37 13.30 -4.31
C ARG A 167 -3.99 13.98 -5.62
N LYS A 168 -3.21 15.06 -5.59
CA LYS A 168 -2.76 15.74 -6.82
C LYS A 168 -1.93 14.83 -7.73
N VAL A 169 -1.06 14.01 -7.17
CA VAL A 169 -0.25 13.04 -7.93
C VAL A 169 -1.11 11.90 -8.49
N ASP A 170 -2.11 11.44 -7.72
CA ASP A 170 -3.04 10.37 -8.10
C ASP A 170 -4.18 10.83 -9.04
N ASN A 171 -4.42 12.14 -9.16
CA ASN A 171 -5.47 12.73 -10.00
C ASN A 171 -5.54 12.17 -11.43
N PRO A 172 -4.44 11.92 -12.15
CA PRO A 172 -4.50 11.30 -13.48
C PRO A 172 -5.15 9.91 -13.46
N ALA A 173 -4.88 9.10 -12.42
CA ALA A 173 -5.44 7.76 -12.28
C ALA A 173 -6.93 7.82 -11.88
N VAL A 174 -7.29 8.73 -10.97
CA VAL A 174 -8.68 9.03 -10.61
C VAL A 174 -9.46 9.52 -11.84
N GLY A 175 -8.88 10.43 -12.62
CA GLY A 175 -9.46 10.94 -13.85
C GLY A 175 -9.60 9.87 -14.93
N ALA A 176 -8.64 8.95 -15.05
CA ALA A 176 -8.72 7.81 -15.96
C ALA A 176 -9.85 6.84 -15.57
N ALA A 177 -9.97 6.51 -14.28
CA ALA A 177 -11.06 5.69 -13.76
C ALA A 177 -12.44 6.37 -13.99
N GLY A 178 -12.55 7.66 -13.71
CA GLY A 178 -13.77 8.44 -13.97
C GLY A 178 -14.16 8.50 -15.45
N LYS A 179 -13.18 8.67 -16.35
CA LYS A 179 -13.42 8.62 -17.81
C LYS A 179 -13.87 7.24 -18.26
N ALA A 180 -13.22 6.17 -17.79
CA ALA A 180 -13.61 4.80 -18.12
C ALA A 180 -15.05 4.50 -17.68
N PHE A 181 -15.43 4.93 -16.47
CA PHE A 181 -16.79 4.81 -15.98
C PHE A 181 -17.78 5.57 -16.86
N LYS A 182 -17.51 6.85 -17.17
CA LYS A 182 -18.36 7.66 -18.03
C LYS A 182 -18.55 7.03 -19.42
N SER A 183 -17.47 6.58 -20.05
CA SER A 183 -17.52 5.94 -21.38
C SER A 183 -18.33 4.64 -21.36
N ALA A 184 -18.20 3.82 -20.32
CA ALA A 184 -18.99 2.58 -20.19
C ALA A 184 -20.49 2.86 -20.00
N VAL A 185 -20.84 3.88 -19.21
CA VAL A 185 -22.23 4.36 -19.08
C VAL A 185 -22.78 4.80 -20.44
N GLU A 186 -22.00 5.55 -21.23
CA GLU A 186 -22.41 6.01 -22.56
C GLU A 186 -22.60 4.84 -23.57
N ILE A 187 -21.69 3.86 -23.56
CA ILE A 187 -21.81 2.65 -24.40
C ILE A 187 -23.07 1.86 -24.02
N ARG A 188 -23.31 1.67 -22.72
CA ARG A 188 -24.48 0.95 -22.23
C ARG A 188 -25.77 1.69 -22.59
N ARG A 189 -25.79 3.02 -22.42
CA ARG A 189 -26.89 3.90 -22.86
C ARG A 189 -27.21 3.70 -24.34
N ALA A 190 -26.20 3.61 -25.20
CA ALA A 190 -26.41 3.40 -26.64
C ALA A 190 -27.02 2.03 -26.98
N ARG A 191 -26.84 1.02 -26.12
CA ARG A 191 -27.35 -0.36 -26.30
C ARG A 191 -28.75 -0.59 -25.71
N ILE A 192 -29.21 0.28 -24.81
CA ILE A 192 -30.59 0.23 -24.32
C ILE A 192 -31.51 0.49 -25.53
N PRO A 193 -32.47 -0.40 -25.83
CA PRO A 193 -33.38 -0.20 -26.96
C PRO A 193 -34.02 1.18 -26.87
N LYS A 194 -33.78 2.05 -27.86
CA LYS A 194 -34.37 3.39 -27.94
C LYS A 194 -35.90 3.37 -28.13
N VAL A 195 -36.49 2.19 -28.16
CA VAL A 195 -37.90 1.97 -28.47
C VAL A 195 -38.54 1.21 -27.30
N LYS A 196 -38.94 2.01 -26.32
CA LYS A 196 -40.14 1.80 -25.48
C LYS A 196 -40.61 3.10 -24.81
N TYR A 197 -39.80 4.16 -24.81
CA TYR A 197 -40.04 5.37 -23.99
C TYR A 197 -39.79 6.73 -24.69
N GLY A 198 -39.96 6.82 -26.01
CA GLY A 198 -40.29 8.09 -26.69
C GLY A 198 -39.25 9.21 -26.80
N ASN A 199 -38.02 9.12 -26.26
CA ASN A 199 -36.98 10.13 -26.51
C ASN A 199 -35.58 9.52 -26.78
N PRO A 200 -35.02 9.66 -27.99
CA PRO A 200 -33.74 9.05 -28.40
C PRO A 200 -32.49 9.70 -27.79
N LEU A 201 -32.66 10.74 -26.95
CA LEU A 201 -31.59 11.51 -26.29
C LEU A 201 -31.54 11.33 -24.77
N ALA A 202 -32.25 10.39 -24.14
CA ALA A 202 -32.22 10.21 -22.68
C ALA A 202 -30.90 9.58 -22.15
N GLY A 203 -30.20 10.25 -21.22
CA GLY A 203 -29.01 9.86 -20.47
C GLY A 203 -29.30 8.95 -19.29
N PHE A 204 -28.28 8.41 -18.62
CA PHE A 204 -28.48 7.56 -17.43
C PHE A 204 -29.26 8.30 -16.33
N LYS A 205 -28.97 9.60 -16.15
CA LYS A 205 -29.76 10.52 -15.34
C LYS A 205 -31.22 10.56 -15.83
N GLU A 206 -31.47 10.87 -17.10
CA GLU A 206 -32.83 10.96 -17.66
C GLU A 206 -33.58 9.62 -17.71
N ILE A 207 -32.90 8.48 -17.83
CA ILE A 207 -33.51 7.12 -17.75
C ILE A 207 -33.84 6.80 -16.30
N THR A 208 -32.97 7.16 -15.35
CA THR A 208 -33.25 7.01 -13.92
C THR A 208 -34.37 7.97 -13.49
N GLU A 209 -34.35 9.21 -13.97
CA GLU A 209 -35.38 10.23 -13.77
C GLU A 209 -36.68 9.91 -14.51
N TYR A 210 -36.64 9.19 -15.62
CA TYR A 210 -37.82 8.72 -16.34
C TYR A 210 -38.41 7.46 -15.70
N SER A 211 -37.58 6.54 -15.20
CA SER A 211 -38.04 5.39 -14.39
C SER A 211 -38.59 5.83 -13.03
N ILE A 212 -38.01 6.88 -12.43
CA ILE A 212 -38.54 7.59 -11.27
C ILE A 212 -39.72 8.50 -11.67
N GLY A 213 -39.74 9.04 -12.88
CA GLY A 213 -40.81 9.88 -13.41
C GLY A 213 -42.06 9.07 -13.76
N GLN A 214 -41.93 7.83 -14.22
CA GLN A 214 -43.02 6.86 -14.33
C GLN A 214 -43.59 6.47 -12.97
N TYR A 215 -42.77 6.47 -11.91
CA TYR A 215 -43.22 6.37 -10.51
C TYR A 215 -44.13 7.56 -10.11
N PHE A 216 -44.05 8.68 -10.84
CA PHE A 216 -44.74 9.94 -10.59
C PHE A 216 -45.50 10.50 -11.82
N GLU A 217 -45.97 9.63 -12.71
CA GLU A 217 -46.77 9.97 -13.90
C GLU A 217 -46.21 11.09 -14.83
N GLY A 218 -44.88 11.23 -14.94
CA GLY A 218 -44.25 11.99 -16.03
C GLY A 218 -43.94 13.47 -15.77
N ALA A 219 -43.75 13.90 -14.53
CA ALA A 219 -43.24 15.24 -14.21
C ALA A 219 -41.68 15.28 -14.10
N ASP A 220 -41.08 16.44 -14.44
CA ASP A 220 -39.64 16.73 -14.36
C ASP A 220 -39.10 16.51 -12.93
N LEU A 221 -37.91 15.89 -12.75
CA LEU A 221 -37.39 15.44 -11.44
C LEU A 221 -37.19 16.60 -10.45
N ASN A 222 -36.81 17.79 -10.93
CA ASN A 222 -36.66 18.97 -10.07
C ASN A 222 -38.03 19.52 -9.64
N ASP A 223 -39.05 19.39 -10.48
CA ASP A 223 -40.44 19.71 -10.13
C ASP A 223 -41.07 18.60 -9.29
N ALA A 224 -40.75 17.31 -9.47
CA ALA A 224 -41.28 16.19 -8.67
C ALA A 224 -40.66 16.12 -7.26
N MET A 225 -39.39 16.53 -7.12
CA MET A 225 -38.77 16.73 -5.80
C MET A 225 -39.29 17.97 -5.08
N SER A 226 -39.68 19.02 -5.82
CA SER A 226 -40.23 20.26 -5.26
C SER A 226 -41.76 20.20 -5.08
N GLN A 227 -42.45 19.39 -5.87
CA GLN A 227 -43.87 19.04 -5.86
C GLN A 227 -44.03 17.54 -5.59
N ALA A 228 -43.75 17.16 -4.35
CA ALA A 228 -44.79 16.58 -3.51
C ALA A 228 -45.75 15.55 -4.13
N LEU A 229 -45.34 14.49 -4.85
CA LEU A 229 -46.28 13.38 -5.12
C LEU A 229 -46.34 12.38 -3.96
N VAL A 230 -45.21 12.10 -3.29
CA VAL A 230 -45.22 11.38 -1.99
C VAL A 230 -45.91 12.25 -0.92
N GLN A 231 -45.74 13.58 -0.98
CA GLN A 231 -46.34 14.49 -0.01
C GLN A 231 -47.80 14.86 -0.30
N ALA A 232 -48.25 14.85 -1.55
CA ALA A 232 -49.66 15.08 -1.92
C ALA A 232 -50.51 13.80 -1.88
N GLN A 233 -49.99 12.63 -2.27
CA GLN A 233 -50.75 11.37 -2.19
C GLN A 233 -50.83 10.77 -0.77
N LEU A 234 -49.90 11.12 0.13
CA LEU A 234 -49.94 10.73 1.57
C LEU A 234 -50.44 11.86 2.48
N GLY A 235 -50.85 13.01 1.92
CA GLY A 235 -51.44 14.14 2.64
C GLY A 235 -50.49 14.96 3.52
N THR A 236 -49.17 14.83 3.38
CA THR A 236 -48.16 15.45 4.27
C THR A 236 -47.88 16.94 4.01
N ALA A 237 -48.63 17.60 3.13
CA ALA A 237 -48.54 19.05 2.95
C ALA A 237 -48.99 19.83 4.20
N GLY A 238 -49.82 19.23 5.05
CA GLY A 238 -50.18 19.73 6.38
C GLY A 238 -49.60 18.90 7.52
N ASP A 239 -49.57 19.47 8.73
CA ASP A 239 -49.01 18.83 9.93
C ASP A 239 -49.69 17.49 10.26
N GLU A 240 -50.97 17.34 9.92
CA GLU A 240 -51.74 16.12 10.13
C GLU A 240 -51.26 14.95 9.25
N GLY A 241 -50.86 15.22 8.00
CA GLY A 241 -50.32 14.19 7.13
C GLY A 241 -48.89 13.81 7.47
N LYS A 242 -48.06 14.76 7.93
CA LYS A 242 -46.74 14.45 8.48
C LYS A 242 -46.84 13.46 9.65
N VAL A 243 -47.85 13.62 10.50
CA VAL A 243 -48.15 12.68 11.59
C VAL A 243 -48.61 11.31 11.06
N ARG A 244 -49.46 11.25 10.03
CA ARG A 244 -49.87 9.97 9.41
C ARG A 244 -48.71 9.26 8.71
N PHE A 245 -47.83 9.98 8.04
CA PHE A 245 -46.64 9.41 7.40
C PHE A 245 -45.62 8.93 8.42
N ALA A 246 -45.33 9.71 9.46
CA ALA A 246 -44.49 9.27 10.57
C ALA A 246 -45.08 8.03 11.28
N ARG A 247 -46.40 7.97 11.43
CA ARG A 247 -47.10 6.81 11.98
C ARG A 247 -47.03 5.60 11.05
N PHE A 248 -47.21 5.78 9.74
CA PHE A 248 -47.02 4.72 8.75
C PHE A 248 -45.59 4.18 8.77
N LEU A 249 -44.59 5.06 8.83
CA LEU A 249 -43.19 4.68 8.97
C LEU A 249 -42.97 3.90 10.28
N ALA A 250 -43.54 4.35 11.41
CA ALA A 250 -43.43 3.67 12.70
C ALA A 250 -44.16 2.31 12.76
N GLU A 251 -45.40 2.23 12.29
CA GLU A 251 -46.24 1.01 12.23
C GLU A 251 -45.60 -0.05 11.33
N ASN A 252 -44.91 0.38 10.28
CA ASN A 252 -44.22 -0.52 9.35
C ASN A 252 -42.72 -0.67 9.64
N ARG A 253 -42.23 -0.10 10.76
CA ARG A 253 -40.82 -0.11 11.18
C ARG A 253 -39.84 0.36 10.09
N ILE A 254 -40.25 1.34 9.28
CA ILE A 254 -39.41 1.97 8.24
C ILE A 254 -38.69 3.17 8.84
N THR A 255 -37.36 3.13 8.92
CA THR A 255 -36.54 4.29 9.31
C THR A 255 -36.04 5.06 8.07
N PRO A 256 -35.71 6.36 8.16
CA PRO A 256 -35.16 7.14 7.05
C PRO A 256 -33.92 6.51 6.39
N ASP A 257 -33.16 5.77 7.18
CA ASP A 257 -32.00 4.96 6.83
C ASP A 257 -32.34 3.70 6.00
N MET A 258 -33.62 3.43 5.76
CA MET A 258 -34.11 2.33 4.89
C MET A 258 -34.47 2.78 3.47
N PHE A 259 -34.44 4.07 3.16
CA PHE A 259 -34.62 4.53 1.79
C PHE A 259 -33.33 4.29 0.98
N PRO A 260 -33.44 3.89 -0.30
CA PRO A 260 -32.28 3.72 -1.16
C PRO A 260 -31.54 5.05 -1.28
N THR A 261 -30.23 4.95 -1.09
CA THR A 261 -29.20 5.97 -1.15
C THR A 261 -29.50 6.99 -2.24
N THR A 262 -29.60 8.28 -1.90
CA THR A 262 -29.86 9.33 -2.91
C THR A 262 -28.72 9.36 -3.94
N VAL A 263 -29.00 9.81 -5.18
CA VAL A 263 -27.96 9.95 -6.22
C VAL A 263 -26.75 10.76 -5.71
N SER A 264 -27.00 11.79 -4.89
CA SER A 264 -25.95 12.57 -4.22
C SER A 264 -25.12 11.73 -3.24
N GLN A 265 -25.76 10.90 -2.42
CA GLN A 265 -25.06 9.97 -1.52
C GLN A 265 -24.27 8.91 -2.30
N LEU A 266 -24.82 8.37 -3.41
CA LEU A 266 -24.11 7.42 -4.27
C LEU A 266 -22.85 8.06 -4.89
N TYR A 267 -22.95 9.29 -5.40
CA TYR A 267 -21.78 10.03 -5.89
C TYR A 267 -20.74 10.30 -4.80
N SER A 268 -21.18 10.62 -3.59
CA SER A 268 -20.29 10.82 -2.43
C SER A 268 -19.55 9.52 -2.06
N VAL A 269 -20.29 8.41 -2.00
CA VAL A 269 -19.78 7.06 -1.69
C VAL A 269 -18.77 6.59 -2.76
N VAL A 270 -19.08 6.74 -4.05
CA VAL A 270 -18.15 6.46 -5.16
C VAL A 270 -16.93 7.36 -5.08
N GLY A 271 -17.12 8.66 -4.78
CA GLY A 271 -16.05 9.63 -4.61
C GLY A 271 -15.12 9.33 -3.42
N GLN A 272 -15.59 8.62 -2.41
CA GLN A 272 -14.76 8.10 -1.31
C GLN A 272 -14.02 6.82 -1.73
N ALA A 273 -14.69 5.89 -2.40
CA ALA A 273 -14.12 4.60 -2.81
C ALA A 273 -12.97 4.73 -3.83
N ILE A 274 -13.01 5.76 -4.69
CA ILE A 274 -12.00 6.02 -5.73
C ILE A 274 -10.71 6.67 -5.20
N GLN A 275 -10.73 7.19 -3.96
CA GLN A 275 -9.57 7.87 -3.39
C GLN A 275 -8.37 6.92 -3.28
N PHE A 276 -7.19 7.53 -3.24
CA PHE A 276 -5.94 6.81 -3.00
C PHE A 276 -6.03 5.98 -1.72
N GLN A 277 -5.76 4.69 -1.85
CA GLN A 277 -5.45 3.84 -0.73
C GLN A 277 -4.01 3.35 -0.85
N PRO A 278 -3.30 3.18 0.26
CA PRO A 278 -1.89 2.85 0.22
C PRO A 278 -1.73 1.33 -0.01
N THR A 279 -2.27 0.79 -1.11
CA THR A 279 -2.02 -0.58 -1.57
C THR A 279 -0.70 -0.63 -2.34
N GLU A 280 -0.17 -1.83 -2.62
CA GLU A 280 1.07 -1.97 -3.42
C GLU A 280 0.90 -1.33 -4.80
N GLU A 281 -0.20 -1.61 -5.49
CA GLU A 281 -0.46 -1.15 -6.86
C GLU A 281 -0.61 0.37 -6.93
N GLU A 282 -1.40 0.95 -6.02
CA GLU A 282 -1.62 2.38 -5.97
C GLU A 282 -0.35 3.11 -5.52
N THR A 283 0.37 2.59 -4.52
CA THR A 283 1.64 3.18 -4.08
C THR A 283 2.66 3.18 -5.21
N SER A 284 2.88 2.04 -5.89
CA SER A 284 3.82 1.96 -7.00
C SER A 284 3.46 2.90 -8.15
N LEU A 285 2.17 3.05 -8.49
CA LEU A 285 1.73 4.03 -9.48
C LEU A 285 2.02 5.45 -9.02
N THR A 286 1.61 5.83 -7.81
CA THR A 286 1.79 7.20 -7.31
C THR A 286 3.27 7.55 -7.19
N LEU A 287 4.13 6.62 -6.77
CA LEU A 287 5.58 6.81 -6.76
C LEU A 287 6.14 7.02 -8.18
N TYR A 288 5.67 6.24 -9.16
CA TYR A 288 6.08 6.42 -10.56
C TYR A 288 5.66 7.79 -11.11
N ALA A 289 4.40 8.18 -10.88
CA ALA A 289 3.89 9.49 -11.27
C ALA A 289 4.67 10.62 -10.59
N PHE A 290 4.93 10.51 -9.28
CA PHE A 290 5.70 11.49 -8.53
C PHE A 290 7.14 11.61 -9.05
N ALA A 291 7.85 10.50 -9.23
CA ALA A 291 9.19 10.54 -9.78
C ALA A 291 9.23 11.15 -11.18
N LYS A 292 8.21 10.92 -12.01
CA LYS A 292 8.09 11.59 -13.30
C LYS A 292 7.98 13.10 -13.15
N THR A 293 7.18 13.60 -12.21
CA THR A 293 7.09 15.05 -11.93
C THR A 293 8.40 15.65 -11.40
N GLN A 294 9.22 14.85 -10.73
CA GLN A 294 10.52 15.25 -10.17
C GLN A 294 11.70 15.05 -11.13
N GLY A 295 11.47 14.60 -12.37
CA GLY A 295 12.55 14.27 -13.32
C GLY A 295 13.36 13.02 -12.95
N GLN A 296 12.89 12.21 -12.00
CA GLN A 296 13.52 10.98 -11.52
C GLN A 296 12.98 9.71 -12.19
N GLN A 297 12.20 9.83 -13.27
CA GLN A 297 11.60 8.71 -13.99
C GLN A 297 12.61 7.60 -14.33
N LYS A 298 13.79 7.98 -14.85
CA LYS A 298 14.85 7.01 -15.21
C LYS A 298 15.36 6.21 -14.02
N GLN A 299 15.30 6.74 -12.80
CA GLN A 299 15.75 6.02 -11.60
C GLN A 299 14.77 4.89 -11.26
N ILE A 300 13.46 5.13 -11.35
CA ILE A 300 12.45 4.08 -11.20
C ILE A 300 12.53 3.06 -12.33
N GLU A 301 12.68 3.51 -13.57
CA GLU A 301 12.80 2.61 -14.73
C GLU A 301 14.00 1.66 -14.60
N ARG A 302 15.10 2.12 -13.99
CA ARG A 302 16.24 1.26 -13.63
C ARG A 302 15.89 0.18 -12.61
N VAL A 303 14.97 0.43 -11.67
CA VAL A 303 14.51 -0.60 -10.73
C VAL A 303 13.84 -1.75 -11.48
N PHE A 304 12.95 -1.43 -12.44
CA PHE A 304 12.33 -2.43 -13.30
C PHE A 304 13.35 -3.12 -14.21
N ALA A 305 14.28 -2.38 -14.81
CA ALA A 305 15.34 -2.93 -15.66
C ALA A 305 16.28 -3.89 -14.91
N ASN A 306 16.44 -3.70 -13.60
CA ASN A 306 17.21 -4.56 -12.70
C ASN A 306 16.39 -5.70 -12.10
N PHE A 307 15.10 -5.78 -12.43
CA PHE A 307 14.16 -6.77 -11.90
C PHE A 307 14.09 -6.75 -10.36
N ALA A 308 14.24 -5.55 -9.78
CA ALA A 308 14.27 -5.31 -8.34
C ALA A 308 12.98 -4.61 -7.85
N GLU A 309 11.89 -4.70 -8.61
CA GLU A 309 10.61 -4.10 -8.24
C GLU A 309 9.99 -4.58 -6.92
N PRO A 310 10.28 -5.79 -6.38
CA PRO A 310 9.81 -6.14 -5.03
C PRO A 310 10.29 -5.18 -3.94
N ALA A 311 11.33 -4.37 -4.19
CA ALA A 311 11.77 -3.34 -3.26
C ALA A 311 10.72 -2.25 -3.00
N PHE A 312 9.79 -1.99 -3.94
CA PHE A 312 8.75 -0.97 -3.77
C PHE A 312 7.78 -1.30 -2.63
N SER A 313 7.25 -2.53 -2.61
CA SER A 313 6.27 -2.94 -1.61
C SER A 313 6.88 -3.00 -0.21
N VAL A 314 8.11 -3.48 -0.11
CA VAL A 314 8.85 -3.54 1.16
C VAL A 314 9.22 -2.13 1.67
N ALA A 315 9.64 -1.22 0.78
CA ALA A 315 9.89 0.18 1.17
C ALA A 315 8.62 0.86 1.70
N ALA A 316 7.48 0.67 1.02
CA ALA A 316 6.19 1.20 1.46
C ALA A 316 5.73 0.61 2.81
N LYS A 317 5.91 -0.70 3.02
CA LYS A 317 5.62 -1.35 4.31
C LYS A 317 6.51 -0.78 5.41
N LEU A 318 7.82 -0.70 5.20
CA LEU A 318 8.73 -0.15 6.20
C LEU A 318 8.41 1.31 6.52
N ALA A 319 8.05 2.12 5.54
CA ALA A 319 7.64 3.51 5.76
C ALA A 319 6.41 3.70 6.64
N ARG A 320 5.51 2.72 6.69
CA ARG A 320 4.36 2.75 7.62
C ARG A 320 4.68 2.21 8.99
N LEU A 321 5.64 1.30 9.08
CA LEU A 321 6.06 0.69 10.33
C LEU A 321 7.10 1.54 11.07
N MET A 322 7.68 2.53 10.39
CA MET A 322 8.85 3.26 10.86
C MET A 322 8.71 4.77 10.60
N SER A 323 8.94 5.58 11.63
CA SER A 323 9.10 7.02 11.52
C SER A 323 10.58 7.37 11.30
N PHE A 324 10.82 8.05 10.18
CA PHE A 324 12.11 8.60 9.78
C PHE A 324 12.21 10.11 10.04
N GLU A 325 11.38 10.62 10.95
CA GLU A 325 11.42 12.03 11.32
C GLU A 325 12.83 12.44 11.77
N GLY A 326 13.32 13.55 11.22
CA GLY A 326 14.67 14.05 11.49
C GLY A 326 15.80 13.36 10.72
N LEU A 327 15.50 12.35 9.87
CA LEU A 327 16.46 11.73 8.97
C LEU A 327 16.20 12.14 7.51
N ASP A 328 17.29 12.29 6.76
CA ASP A 328 17.23 12.29 5.31
C ASP A 328 16.98 10.88 4.79
N ALA A 329 16.36 10.74 3.61
CA ALA A 329 15.95 9.44 3.08
C ALA A 329 17.13 8.50 2.82
N GLY A 330 18.29 9.05 2.41
CA GLY A 330 19.52 8.28 2.25
C GLY A 330 20.04 7.73 3.58
N ASP A 331 20.00 8.56 4.63
CA ASP A 331 20.40 8.17 5.99
C ASP A 331 19.45 7.10 6.56
N ALA A 332 18.14 7.26 6.33
CA ALA A 332 17.12 6.27 6.69
C ALA A 332 17.38 4.91 6.02
N ALA A 333 17.61 4.90 4.70
CA ALA A 333 17.89 3.68 3.96
C ALA A 333 19.23 3.05 4.38
N GLY A 334 20.27 3.86 4.62
CA GLY A 334 21.57 3.40 5.11
C GLY A 334 21.49 2.78 6.50
N LEU A 335 20.73 3.41 7.40
CA LEU A 335 20.51 2.90 8.76
C LEU A 335 19.76 1.57 8.74
N ILE A 336 18.69 1.45 7.94
CA ILE A 336 17.98 0.18 7.73
C ILE A 336 18.92 -0.86 7.16
N THR A 337 19.62 -0.56 6.07
CA THR A 337 20.52 -1.51 5.38
C THR A 337 21.58 -2.04 6.33
N ARG A 338 22.26 -1.15 7.08
CA ARG A 338 23.30 -1.53 8.04
C ARG A 338 22.73 -2.43 9.12
N TRP A 339 21.57 -2.08 9.67
CA TRP A 339 20.95 -2.91 10.68
C TRP A 339 20.49 -4.27 10.14
N MET A 340 19.95 -4.32 8.92
CA MET A 340 19.56 -5.57 8.25
C MET A 340 20.73 -6.54 8.07
N ARG A 341 21.98 -6.06 8.03
CA ARG A 341 23.17 -6.93 7.97
C ARG A 341 23.41 -7.70 9.25
N GLU A 342 22.95 -7.19 10.39
CA GLU A 342 23.31 -7.73 11.70
C GLU A 342 22.10 -8.31 12.45
N THR A 343 20.87 -7.93 12.08
CA THR A 343 19.66 -8.29 12.84
C THR A 343 19.44 -9.80 12.97
N ARG A 344 19.03 -10.22 14.17
CA ARG A 344 18.62 -11.59 14.50
C ARG A 344 17.34 -12.00 13.78
N ALA A 345 16.49 -11.05 13.42
CA ALA A 345 15.23 -11.34 12.74
C ALA A 345 15.37 -11.75 11.26
N LEU A 346 16.58 -11.57 10.69
CA LEU A 346 16.95 -12.14 9.39
C LEU A 346 17.91 -13.32 9.53
N ARG A 347 18.28 -13.72 10.76
CA ARG A 347 19.25 -14.80 11.00
C ARG A 347 18.73 -16.14 10.49
N ASP A 348 17.44 -16.37 10.66
CA ASP A 348 16.72 -17.52 10.13
C ASP A 348 16.87 -17.61 8.61
N ILE A 349 16.77 -16.51 7.87
CA ILE A 349 16.85 -16.52 6.40
C ILE A 349 18.31 -16.42 5.91
N ARG A 350 19.19 -15.70 6.61
CA ARG A 350 20.59 -15.47 6.17
C ARG A 350 21.42 -16.75 6.13
N HIS A 351 21.25 -17.63 7.11
CA HIS A 351 21.98 -18.90 7.18
C HIS A 351 21.26 -20.06 6.52
N THR A 352 20.15 -19.76 5.85
CA THR A 352 19.31 -20.76 5.22
C THR A 352 19.79 -21.04 3.79
N ASP A 353 19.86 -22.32 3.44
CA ASP A 353 20.23 -22.78 2.11
C ASP A 353 19.30 -22.22 1.03
N LEU A 354 19.83 -22.04 -0.19
CA LEU A 354 19.05 -21.60 -1.36
C LEU A 354 17.78 -22.44 -1.57
N LYS A 355 17.80 -23.74 -1.21
CA LYS A 355 16.64 -24.64 -1.32
C LYS A 355 15.41 -24.17 -0.52
N LEU A 356 15.64 -23.62 0.66
CA LEU A 356 14.61 -23.13 1.56
C LEU A 356 14.15 -21.71 1.15
N HIS A 357 15.05 -20.89 0.58
CA HIS A 357 14.64 -19.63 -0.07
C HIS A 357 13.72 -19.89 -1.26
N VAL A 358 14.05 -20.89 -2.08
CA VAL A 358 13.21 -21.32 -3.21
C VAL A 358 11.84 -21.75 -2.69
N GLN A 359 11.79 -22.64 -1.70
CA GLN A 359 10.53 -23.11 -1.12
C GLN A 359 9.66 -21.95 -0.63
N ALA A 360 10.24 -21.00 0.10
CA ALA A 360 9.51 -19.83 0.62
C ALA A 360 8.96 -18.91 -0.48
N VAL A 361 9.64 -18.81 -1.63
CA VAL A 361 9.16 -18.02 -2.78
C VAL A 361 8.09 -18.77 -3.57
N VAL A 362 8.19 -20.10 -3.62
CA VAL A 362 7.29 -21.01 -4.38
C VAL A 362 5.95 -21.22 -3.67
N GLU A 363 5.93 -21.24 -2.33
CA GLU A 363 4.75 -21.56 -1.50
C GLU A 363 3.54 -20.61 -1.67
N GLY A 364 3.68 -19.50 -2.40
CA GLY A 364 2.59 -18.58 -2.76
C GLY A 364 2.63 -18.13 -4.22
N MET A 365 3.34 -18.85 -5.09
CA MET A 365 3.53 -18.46 -6.48
C MET A 365 2.36 -18.98 -7.36
N PRO A 366 1.77 -18.13 -8.23
CA PRO A 366 0.78 -18.55 -9.22
C PRO A 366 1.29 -19.66 -10.16
N ALA A 367 0.41 -20.53 -10.63
CA ALA A 367 0.76 -21.70 -11.44
C ALA A 367 1.44 -21.35 -12.78
N ASP A 368 1.04 -20.23 -13.40
CA ASP A 368 1.65 -19.69 -14.62
C ASP A 368 3.08 -19.19 -14.36
N GLU A 369 3.30 -18.44 -13.28
CA GLU A 369 4.63 -18.00 -12.87
C GLU A 369 5.53 -19.21 -12.52
N MET A 370 4.97 -20.24 -11.87
CA MET A 370 5.66 -21.49 -11.55
C MET A 370 6.11 -22.26 -12.80
N SER A 371 5.24 -22.33 -13.81
CA SER A 371 5.55 -22.94 -15.10
C SER A 371 6.73 -22.24 -15.78
N HIS A 372 6.71 -20.90 -15.81
CA HIS A 372 7.81 -20.11 -16.38
C HIS A 372 9.10 -20.24 -15.59
N PHE A 373 9.01 -20.29 -14.26
CA PHE A 373 10.16 -20.50 -13.39
C PHE A 373 10.80 -21.88 -13.61
N SER A 374 9.97 -22.91 -13.78
CA SER A 374 10.40 -24.27 -14.12
C SER A 374 11.05 -24.32 -15.51
N ALA A 375 10.48 -23.64 -16.51
CA ALA A 375 11.06 -23.53 -17.85
C ALA A 375 12.42 -22.82 -17.83
N PHE A 376 12.56 -21.75 -17.03
CA PHE A 376 13.82 -21.04 -16.83
C PHE A 376 14.91 -21.96 -16.28
N ARG A 377 14.56 -22.67 -15.20
CA ARG A 377 15.46 -23.62 -14.53
C ARG A 377 15.93 -24.72 -15.51
N GLN A 378 15.00 -25.33 -16.23
CA GLN A 378 15.28 -26.42 -17.17
C GLN A 378 16.02 -25.97 -18.44
N GLY A 379 16.31 -24.67 -18.59
CA GLY A 379 17.01 -24.15 -19.76
C GLY A 379 16.16 -24.02 -21.02
N ARG A 380 14.83 -24.04 -20.87
CA ARG A 380 13.88 -23.87 -21.98
C ARG A 380 13.65 -22.40 -22.36
N THR A 381 14.12 -21.46 -21.54
CA THR A 381 14.14 -20.03 -21.85
C THR A 381 15.46 -19.62 -22.51
N LEU A 382 15.46 -18.50 -23.23
CA LEU A 382 16.67 -17.96 -23.82
C LEU A 382 17.70 -17.55 -22.77
N SER A 383 18.97 -17.70 -23.14
CA SER A 383 20.14 -17.25 -22.39
C SER A 383 20.94 -16.24 -23.22
N GLY A 384 21.85 -15.52 -22.58
CA GLY A 384 22.62 -14.45 -23.23
C GLY A 384 22.02 -13.06 -23.01
N ASN A 385 22.65 -12.04 -23.60
CA ASN A 385 22.26 -10.65 -23.38
C ASN A 385 20.85 -10.37 -23.92
N ILE A 386 20.04 -9.69 -23.12
CA ILE A 386 18.74 -9.16 -23.54
C ILE A 386 19.01 -7.91 -24.37
N ALA A 387 18.40 -7.79 -25.55
CA ALA A 387 18.56 -6.59 -26.35
C ALA A 387 17.95 -5.37 -25.62
N ASP A 388 18.60 -4.22 -25.69
CA ASP A 388 18.16 -3.00 -24.99
C ASP A 388 16.71 -2.63 -25.35
N LYS A 389 16.31 -2.84 -26.61
CA LYS A 389 14.94 -2.62 -27.07
C LYS A 389 13.91 -3.51 -26.35
N GLU A 390 14.28 -4.75 -26.05
CA GLU A 390 13.39 -5.69 -25.36
C GLU A 390 13.29 -5.37 -23.87
N LEU A 391 14.40 -4.96 -23.26
CA LEU A 391 14.42 -4.47 -21.88
C LEU A 391 13.60 -3.19 -21.74
N GLN A 392 13.74 -2.25 -22.69
CA GLN A 392 12.94 -1.03 -22.74
C GLN A 392 11.45 -1.35 -22.89
N SER A 393 11.10 -2.25 -23.82
CA SER A 393 9.71 -2.71 -24.00
C SER A 393 9.13 -3.34 -22.72
N TYR A 394 9.93 -4.16 -22.01
CA TYR A 394 9.56 -4.72 -20.72
C TYR A 394 9.27 -3.61 -19.69
N VAL A 395 10.19 -2.65 -19.53
CA VAL A 395 10.03 -1.54 -18.58
C VAL A 395 8.80 -0.70 -18.92
N GLU A 396 8.61 -0.32 -20.19
CA GLU A 396 7.44 0.44 -20.65
C GLU A 396 6.13 -0.31 -20.34
N THR A 397 6.10 -1.62 -20.59
CA THR A 397 4.94 -2.48 -20.31
C THR A 397 4.67 -2.56 -18.80
N ARG A 398 5.70 -2.71 -17.96
CA ARG A 398 5.56 -2.69 -16.49
C ARG A 398 4.99 -1.36 -16.01
N CYS A 399 5.54 -0.23 -16.48
CA CYS A 399 5.06 1.11 -16.12
C CYS A 399 3.58 1.33 -16.52
N ARG A 400 3.17 0.85 -17.70
CA ARG A 400 1.76 0.90 -18.12
C ARG A 400 0.86 0.05 -17.23
N LEU A 401 1.31 -1.15 -16.85
CA LEU A 401 0.55 -2.03 -15.97
C LEU A 401 0.37 -1.48 -14.56
N LEU A 402 1.29 -0.67 -14.03
CA LEU A 402 1.08 0.03 -12.75
C LEU A 402 -0.21 0.87 -12.80
N THR A 403 -0.39 1.62 -13.90
CA THR A 403 -1.57 2.48 -14.08
C THR A 403 -2.84 1.64 -14.17
N LEU A 404 -2.83 0.60 -15.00
CA LEU A 404 -3.98 -0.28 -15.19
C LEU A 404 -4.37 -1.03 -13.92
N ASN A 405 -3.38 -1.51 -13.15
CA ASN A 405 -3.63 -2.24 -11.91
C ASN A 405 -4.23 -1.33 -10.82
N ALA A 406 -3.69 -0.12 -10.64
CA ALA A 406 -4.24 0.85 -9.69
C ALA A 406 -5.65 1.30 -10.08
N VAL A 407 -5.92 1.57 -11.37
CA VAL A 407 -7.27 1.88 -11.86
C VAL A 407 -8.23 0.72 -11.59
N ASN A 408 -7.83 -0.52 -11.87
CA ASN A 408 -8.65 -1.70 -11.59
C ASN A 408 -8.93 -1.87 -10.09
N ARG A 409 -7.94 -1.61 -9.23
CA ARG A 409 -8.13 -1.67 -7.77
C ARG A 409 -9.15 -0.64 -7.29
N LYS A 410 -9.07 0.59 -7.78
CA LYS A 410 -10.05 1.65 -7.51
C LYS A 410 -11.44 1.26 -8.01
N MET A 411 -11.55 0.72 -9.23
CA MET A 411 -12.84 0.30 -9.79
C MET A 411 -13.47 -0.88 -9.04
N ARG A 412 -12.68 -1.85 -8.56
CA ARG A 412 -13.19 -2.94 -7.71
C ARG A 412 -13.76 -2.43 -6.40
N ARG A 413 -13.10 -1.47 -5.75
CA ARG A 413 -13.68 -0.83 -4.55
C ARG A 413 -14.99 -0.13 -4.85
N VAL A 414 -15.06 0.58 -5.97
CA VAL A 414 -16.31 1.23 -6.40
C VAL A 414 -17.40 0.19 -6.64
N GLU A 415 -17.11 -0.93 -7.32
CA GLU A 415 -18.05 -2.04 -7.51
C GLU A 415 -18.51 -2.66 -6.20
N GLU A 416 -17.58 -2.98 -5.28
CA GLU A 416 -17.88 -3.53 -3.95
C GLU A 416 -18.81 -2.57 -3.19
N THR A 417 -18.46 -1.29 -3.14
CA THR A 417 -19.20 -0.27 -2.39
C THR A 417 -20.58 -0.05 -2.99
N VAL A 418 -20.70 0.03 -4.33
CA VAL A 418 -22.01 0.15 -4.98
C VAL A 418 -22.81 -1.14 -4.75
N GLY A 419 -22.20 -2.31 -4.90
CA GLY A 419 -22.83 -3.61 -4.67
C GLY A 419 -23.41 -3.78 -3.26
N GLU A 420 -22.78 -3.23 -2.22
CA GLU A 420 -23.35 -3.18 -0.87
C GLU A 420 -24.63 -2.34 -0.82
N GLN A 421 -24.66 -1.18 -1.49
CA GLN A 421 -25.86 -0.35 -1.60
C GLN A 421 -26.95 -1.05 -2.40
N MET A 422 -26.59 -1.79 -3.46
CA MET A 422 -27.51 -2.60 -4.26
C MET A 422 -28.18 -3.68 -3.40
N LYS A 423 -27.39 -4.44 -2.63
CA LYS A 423 -27.89 -5.49 -1.73
C LYS A 423 -28.81 -4.92 -0.65
N ALA A 424 -28.44 -3.78 -0.07
CA ALA A 424 -29.27 -3.10 0.92
C ALA A 424 -30.64 -2.69 0.33
N ALA A 425 -30.64 -2.17 -0.90
CA ALA A 425 -31.86 -1.81 -1.61
C ALA A 425 -32.68 -3.05 -2.02
N GLU A 426 -32.06 -4.12 -2.54
CA GLU A 426 -32.75 -5.37 -2.86
C GLU A 426 -33.39 -6.03 -1.63
N MET A 427 -32.71 -6.00 -0.48
CA MET A 427 -33.28 -6.47 0.78
C MET A 427 -34.48 -5.62 1.23
N PHE A 428 -34.46 -4.31 0.98
CA PHE A 428 -35.60 -3.44 1.24
C PHE A 428 -36.80 -3.77 0.35
N VAL A 429 -36.57 -3.98 -0.94
CA VAL A 429 -37.61 -4.37 -1.92
C VAL A 429 -38.26 -5.72 -1.57
N ASN A 430 -37.47 -6.68 -1.08
CA ASN A 430 -37.92 -8.05 -0.83
C ASN A 430 -38.47 -8.33 0.59
N ARG A 431 -38.66 -7.31 1.43
CA ARG A 431 -39.21 -7.51 2.79
C ARG A 431 -40.64 -8.08 2.76
N PRO A 432 -40.96 -9.11 3.57
CA PRO A 432 -42.29 -9.72 3.61
C PRO A 432 -43.38 -8.72 4.04
N GLY A 433 -44.54 -8.73 3.37
CA GLY A 433 -45.74 -7.97 3.78
C GLY A 433 -46.13 -6.75 2.93
N LYS A 434 -45.46 -6.46 1.80
CA LYS A 434 -45.77 -5.27 0.98
C LYS A 434 -45.74 -5.54 -0.53
N GLN A 435 -46.81 -6.13 -1.07
CA GLN A 435 -47.00 -6.26 -2.53
C GLN A 435 -47.01 -4.89 -3.25
N VAL A 436 -47.48 -3.83 -2.59
CA VAL A 436 -47.52 -2.45 -3.15
C VAL A 436 -46.12 -1.86 -3.42
N LEU A 437 -45.08 -2.32 -2.72
CA LEU A 437 -43.71 -1.84 -2.96
C LEU A 437 -43.09 -2.43 -4.23
N LYS A 438 -43.52 -3.62 -4.69
CA LYS A 438 -42.94 -4.28 -5.87
C LYS A 438 -43.22 -3.53 -7.17
N ASP A 439 -44.42 -3.01 -7.34
CA ASP A 439 -44.80 -2.22 -8.54
C ASP A 439 -44.13 -0.85 -8.54
N MET A 440 -43.85 -0.31 -7.35
CA MET A 440 -43.07 0.90 -7.15
C MET A 440 -41.57 0.69 -7.48
N THR A 441 -40.97 -0.44 -7.12
CA THR A 441 -39.50 -0.61 -7.19
C THR A 441 -38.95 -1.06 -8.55
N PHE A 442 -39.79 -1.22 -9.57
CA PHE A 442 -39.39 -1.67 -10.91
C PHE A 442 -38.24 -0.84 -11.52
N GLY A 443 -38.24 0.48 -11.30
CA GLY A 443 -37.17 1.38 -11.75
C GLY A 443 -35.83 1.18 -11.05
N MET A 444 -35.82 0.66 -9.81
CA MET A 444 -34.59 0.39 -9.06
C MET A 444 -33.92 -0.91 -9.54
N GLU A 445 -34.71 -1.94 -9.87
CA GLU A 445 -34.15 -3.19 -10.41
C GLU A 445 -33.44 -2.97 -11.75
N ASP A 446 -34.04 -2.21 -12.66
CA ASP A 446 -33.42 -1.88 -13.95
C ASP A 446 -32.21 -0.93 -13.82
N PHE A 447 -32.24 0.00 -12.85
CA PHE A 447 -31.09 0.83 -12.50
C PHE A 447 -29.90 -0.02 -12.01
N PHE A 448 -30.17 -0.96 -11.09
CA PHE A 448 -29.17 -1.86 -10.54
C PHE A 448 -28.62 -2.86 -11.57
N ARG A 449 -29.48 -3.43 -12.40
CA ARG A 449 -29.08 -4.27 -13.54
C ARG A 449 -28.23 -3.49 -14.55
N THR A 450 -28.53 -2.21 -14.77
CA THR A 450 -27.75 -1.34 -15.65
C THR A 450 -26.39 -1.01 -15.04
N LEU A 451 -26.31 -0.70 -13.74
CA LEU A 451 -25.05 -0.50 -13.02
C LEU A 451 -24.16 -1.73 -13.02
N GLN A 452 -24.71 -2.92 -12.75
CA GLN A 452 -23.99 -4.20 -12.90
C GLN A 452 -23.47 -4.38 -14.33
N GLY A 453 -24.27 -4.03 -15.34
CA GLY A 453 -23.86 -4.06 -16.74
C GLY A 453 -22.72 -3.07 -17.06
N VAL A 454 -22.75 -1.87 -16.47
CA VAL A 454 -21.69 -0.86 -16.61
C VAL A 454 -20.39 -1.34 -15.97
N PHE A 455 -20.42 -1.87 -14.75
CA PHE A 455 -19.23 -2.44 -14.12
C PHE A 455 -18.66 -3.58 -14.94
N ARG A 456 -19.51 -4.50 -15.42
CA ARG A 456 -19.10 -5.56 -16.33
C ARG A 456 -18.43 -5.02 -17.59
N ASP A 457 -19.00 -4.02 -18.25
CA ASP A 457 -18.42 -3.41 -19.45
C ASP A 457 -17.07 -2.71 -19.15
N ILE A 458 -16.93 -2.03 -17.99
CA ILE A 458 -15.64 -1.43 -17.55
C ILE A 458 -14.60 -2.49 -17.30
N PHE A 459 -14.95 -3.54 -16.55
CA PHE A 459 -14.03 -4.63 -16.27
C PHE A 459 -13.68 -5.38 -17.54
N GLU A 460 -14.60 -5.64 -18.46
CA GLU A 460 -14.29 -6.26 -19.75
C GLU A 460 -13.34 -5.40 -20.60
N ALA A 461 -13.55 -4.08 -20.69
CA ALA A 461 -12.70 -3.20 -21.49
C ALA A 461 -11.31 -2.98 -20.86
N SER A 462 -11.27 -2.75 -19.55
CA SER A 462 -10.04 -2.65 -18.78
C SER A 462 -9.28 -3.97 -18.81
N ASP A 463 -9.98 -5.09 -18.69
CA ASP A 463 -9.38 -6.42 -18.74
C ASP A 463 -8.85 -6.75 -20.12
N LYS A 464 -9.48 -6.35 -21.24
CA LYS A 464 -8.88 -6.51 -22.58
C LYS A 464 -7.55 -5.77 -22.72
N THR A 465 -7.49 -4.50 -22.29
CA THR A 465 -6.26 -3.70 -22.37
C THR A 465 -5.19 -4.25 -21.43
N ARG A 466 -5.58 -4.63 -20.21
CA ARG A 466 -4.73 -5.27 -19.23
C ARG A 466 -4.22 -6.61 -19.73
N GLN A 467 -5.08 -7.45 -20.29
CA GLN A 467 -4.75 -8.75 -20.89
C GLN A 467 -3.73 -8.59 -22.00
N MET A 468 -3.86 -7.58 -22.88
CA MET A 468 -2.84 -7.32 -23.91
C MET A 468 -1.47 -6.99 -23.29
N GLN A 469 -1.42 -6.14 -22.26
CA GLN A 469 -0.17 -5.80 -21.58
C GLN A 469 0.39 -7.00 -20.78
N VAL A 470 -0.49 -7.78 -20.14
CA VAL A 470 -0.12 -9.03 -19.46
C VAL A 470 0.42 -10.04 -20.47
N GLN A 471 -0.18 -10.17 -21.65
CA GLN A 471 0.32 -11.03 -22.74
C GLN A 471 1.70 -10.58 -23.23
N GLN A 472 1.96 -9.26 -23.30
CA GLN A 472 3.28 -8.73 -23.65
C GLN A 472 4.33 -9.07 -22.58
N LEU A 473 3.99 -8.93 -21.29
CA LEU A 473 4.87 -9.39 -20.21
C LEU A 473 5.04 -10.91 -20.22
N ASP A 474 3.96 -11.66 -20.40
CA ASP A 474 3.97 -13.12 -20.45
C ASP A 474 4.84 -13.61 -21.62
N ALA A 475 4.82 -12.93 -22.77
CA ALA A 475 5.74 -13.21 -23.88
C ALA A 475 7.21 -12.99 -23.48
N PHE A 476 7.51 -11.91 -22.75
CA PHE A 476 8.85 -11.67 -22.21
C PHE A 476 9.24 -12.75 -21.18
N THR A 477 8.34 -13.10 -20.27
CA THR A 477 8.53 -14.11 -19.23
C THR A 477 8.66 -15.52 -19.81
N LYS A 478 7.91 -15.87 -20.86
CA LYS A 478 8.08 -17.11 -21.64
C LYS A 478 9.46 -17.16 -22.29
N LYS A 479 9.93 -16.04 -22.80
CA LYS A 479 11.20 -15.94 -23.52
C LYS A 479 12.41 -16.00 -22.58
N TYR A 480 12.38 -15.29 -21.45
CA TYR A 480 13.54 -15.12 -20.56
C TYR A 480 13.38 -15.70 -19.16
N GLY A 481 12.18 -16.13 -18.78
CA GLY A 481 11.82 -16.53 -17.42
C GLY A 481 11.31 -15.38 -16.54
N PRO A 482 10.80 -15.66 -15.33
CA PRO A 482 10.32 -14.64 -14.39
C PRO A 482 11.51 -13.97 -13.70
N LEU A 483 12.19 -13.07 -14.41
CA LEU A 483 13.48 -12.51 -13.99
C LEU A 483 13.43 -11.76 -12.64
N SER A 484 12.29 -11.18 -12.25
CA SER A 484 12.15 -10.52 -10.94
C SER A 484 12.18 -11.51 -9.77
N THR A 485 11.56 -12.68 -9.97
CA THR A 485 11.60 -13.78 -9.01
C THR A 485 12.98 -14.44 -9.00
N VAL A 486 13.60 -14.60 -10.17
CA VAL A 486 14.99 -15.06 -10.28
C VAL A 486 15.94 -14.08 -9.57
N SER A 487 15.76 -12.77 -9.74
CA SER A 487 16.58 -11.73 -9.08
C SER A 487 16.44 -11.74 -7.56
N LEU A 488 15.27 -12.08 -7.03
CA LEU A 488 15.10 -12.24 -5.59
C LEU A 488 15.89 -13.44 -5.04
N LEU A 489 15.96 -14.55 -5.77
CA LEU A 489 16.65 -15.78 -5.33
C LEU A 489 18.16 -15.72 -5.60
N THR A 490 18.53 -15.18 -6.74
CA THR A 490 19.91 -15.04 -7.22
C THR A 490 20.08 -13.60 -7.72
N PRO A 491 20.37 -12.63 -6.83
CA PRO A 491 20.47 -11.22 -7.21
C PRO A 491 21.63 -10.98 -8.18
N ARG A 492 21.42 -10.03 -9.09
CA ARG A 492 22.44 -9.61 -10.06
C ARG A 492 23.49 -8.73 -9.38
N GLU A 493 24.77 -9.01 -9.61
CA GLU A 493 25.85 -8.13 -9.18
C GLU A 493 25.89 -6.85 -10.04
N PRO A 494 26.29 -5.69 -9.48
CA PRO A 494 26.24 -4.40 -10.19
C PRO A 494 26.87 -4.41 -11.58
N ASP A 495 28.07 -4.98 -11.70
CA ASP A 495 28.87 -4.98 -12.93
C ASP A 495 28.63 -6.21 -13.82
N MET A 496 27.68 -7.07 -13.45
CA MET A 496 27.43 -8.32 -14.17
C MET A 496 26.42 -8.10 -15.32
N PRO A 497 26.80 -8.38 -16.58
CA PRO A 497 25.87 -8.32 -17.70
C PRO A 497 24.68 -9.26 -17.49
N THR A 498 23.48 -8.82 -17.85
CA THR A 498 22.21 -9.56 -17.66
C THR A 498 22.28 -10.98 -18.23
N GLY A 499 22.92 -11.17 -19.38
CA GLY A 499 23.06 -12.51 -19.98
C GLY A 499 23.90 -13.47 -19.15
N LYS A 500 25.06 -13.01 -18.66
CA LYS A 500 25.92 -13.80 -17.76
C LYS A 500 25.21 -14.14 -16.46
N TRP A 501 24.46 -13.17 -15.92
CA TRP A 501 23.66 -13.34 -14.73
C TRP A 501 22.57 -14.41 -14.92
N ILE A 502 21.85 -14.41 -16.04
CA ILE A 502 20.84 -15.42 -16.37
C ILE A 502 21.45 -16.83 -16.37
N GLU A 503 22.60 -17.00 -17.03
CA GLU A 503 23.28 -18.30 -17.11
C GLU A 503 23.76 -18.79 -15.72
N GLN A 504 24.35 -17.90 -14.93
CA GLN A 504 24.80 -18.22 -13.58
C GLN A 504 23.62 -18.55 -12.65
N SER A 505 22.54 -17.77 -12.74
CA SER A 505 21.33 -17.97 -11.95
C SER A 505 20.68 -19.31 -12.26
N ARG A 506 20.60 -19.68 -13.55
CA ARG A 506 20.11 -21.00 -13.98
C ARG A 506 20.97 -22.13 -13.41
N LYS A 507 22.30 -22.02 -13.48
CA LYS A 507 23.21 -23.01 -12.88
C LYS A 507 23.00 -23.14 -11.37
N LYS A 508 22.91 -22.02 -10.65
CA LYS A 508 22.64 -22.01 -9.20
C LYS A 508 21.29 -22.63 -8.85
N LEU A 509 20.22 -22.29 -9.56
CA LEU A 509 18.89 -22.83 -9.28
C LEU A 509 18.78 -24.33 -9.64
N ASN A 510 19.57 -24.81 -10.60
CA ASN A 510 19.62 -26.23 -10.94
C ASN A 510 20.28 -27.11 -9.86
N THR A 511 21.07 -26.55 -8.94
CA THR A 511 21.62 -27.33 -7.82
C THR A 511 20.57 -27.66 -6.75
N VAL A 512 19.44 -26.93 -6.74
CA VAL A 512 18.35 -27.17 -5.80
C VAL A 512 17.47 -28.33 -6.32
N PRO A 513 17.19 -29.39 -5.54
CA PRO A 513 16.34 -30.49 -5.99
C PRO A 513 14.95 -30.05 -6.47
N ALA A 514 14.37 -30.77 -7.43
CA ALA A 514 13.09 -30.39 -8.07
C ALA A 514 11.91 -30.28 -7.09
N HIS A 515 11.85 -31.13 -6.05
CA HIS A 515 10.74 -31.13 -5.10
C HIS A 515 10.61 -29.82 -4.29
N PHE A 516 11.67 -29.02 -4.15
CA PHE A 516 11.60 -27.71 -3.49
C PHE A 516 10.89 -26.64 -4.33
N PHE A 517 10.67 -26.90 -5.62
CA PHE A 517 9.90 -26.03 -6.52
C PHE A 517 8.42 -26.42 -6.56
N GLY A 518 8.01 -27.35 -5.69
CA GLY A 518 6.69 -27.96 -5.72
C GLY A 518 6.58 -29.04 -6.81
N THR A 519 5.64 -29.95 -6.62
CA THR A 519 5.15 -30.79 -7.72
C THR A 519 4.16 -29.98 -8.54
N LEU A 520 4.42 -29.82 -9.84
CA LEU A 520 3.37 -29.53 -10.81
C LEU A 520 2.44 -30.75 -10.84
N THR A 521 1.56 -30.89 -9.84
CA THR A 521 0.49 -31.89 -9.90
C THR A 521 -0.46 -31.43 -11.00
N ALA A 522 -0.44 -32.13 -12.13
CA ALA A 522 -1.49 -32.03 -13.13
C ALA A 522 -2.81 -32.43 -12.46
N GLY A 523 -3.66 -31.45 -12.17
CA GLY A 523 -5.01 -31.70 -11.64
C GLY A 523 -5.47 -30.68 -10.61
N THR A 524 -6.01 -29.57 -11.10
CA THR A 524 -7.37 -29.06 -10.81
C THR A 524 -7.75 -28.11 -11.92
#